data_AF-A0A3C0HR66-F1
#
_entry.id   AF-A0A3C0HR66-F1
#
_cell.length_a   1.000
_cell.length_b   1.000
_cell.length_c   1.000
_cell.angle_alpha   90.00
_cell.angle_beta   90.00
_cell.angle_gamma   90.00
#
_symmetry.space_group_name_H-M   'P 1'
#
loop_
_entity.id
_entity.type
_entity.pdbx_description
1 polymer ?
#
loop_
_entity_poly.entity_id
_entity_poly.type
_entity_poly.pdbx_seq_one_letter_code
_entity_poly.pdbx_strand_id
1 'polypeptide(L)'
;MTILDPVPVDQLPPLPPQPAGVPWPTREWPTGSLPEQVDPAALEGLLAQAFGSEPDPGFGASYATVVVHQGRIVAERYGPDITPETPLLSWSMAKSVTHSLVGILDAQGRLELDTPAPIEAWQTDAGDPRSRLTIRHLLRMTDGLDFNEEYTLDETGESHGPDDPGWSHCIDMLFGAGAGDVAGYAAARPARHEPGTTFNYSSGTTNIVARIIGDLIGGPEEMKAWMNDVLFHPIG
;
A
#
# COMPACT_ATOMS: atom_id res chain seq x y z
N MET A 1 -1.85 5.49 -18.02
CA MET A 1 -0.95 6.67 -18.09
C MET A 1 0.41 6.19 -18.58
N THR A 2 1.06 6.90 -19.52
CA THR A 2 2.41 6.52 -20.00
C THR A 2 3.40 6.65 -18.84
N ILE A 3 4.21 5.62 -18.61
CA ILE A 3 5.24 5.63 -17.58
C ILE A 3 6.27 6.69 -17.95
N LEU A 4 6.55 7.62 -17.03
CA LEU A 4 7.64 8.57 -17.20
C LEU A 4 8.96 7.81 -17.15
N ASP A 5 9.94 8.23 -17.95
CA ASP A 5 11.28 7.65 -17.89
C ASP A 5 11.81 7.75 -16.46
N PRO A 6 12.33 6.65 -15.88
CA PRO A 6 12.87 6.68 -14.53
C PRO A 6 14.06 7.65 -14.50
N VAL A 7 14.06 8.56 -13.52
CA VAL A 7 15.24 9.39 -13.24
C VAL A 7 16.37 8.44 -12.85
N PRO A 8 17.54 8.51 -13.52
CA PRO A 8 18.69 7.70 -13.16
C PRO A 8 19.06 7.87 -11.68
N VAL A 9 19.36 6.77 -11.00
CA VAL A 9 19.58 6.76 -9.54
C VAL A 9 20.74 7.68 -9.13
N ASP A 10 21.76 7.80 -9.98
CA ASP A 10 22.91 8.69 -9.82
C ASP A 10 22.55 10.18 -9.92
N GLN A 11 21.35 10.51 -10.40
CA GLN A 11 20.81 11.87 -10.47
C GLN A 11 19.89 12.20 -9.29
N LEU A 12 19.50 11.20 -8.48
CA LEU A 12 18.68 11.43 -7.30
C LEU A 12 19.55 11.91 -6.13
N PRO A 13 19.15 12.96 -5.40
CA PRO A 13 19.82 13.30 -4.15
C PRO A 13 19.74 12.09 -3.19
N PRO A 14 20.82 11.77 -2.47
CA PRO A 14 20.77 10.68 -1.51
C PRO A 14 19.71 10.97 -0.45
N LEU A 15 19.02 9.93 0.00
CA LEU A 15 18.12 10.07 1.15
C LEU A 15 18.95 10.55 2.35
N PRO A 16 18.51 11.60 3.07
CA PRO A 16 19.24 12.08 4.23
C PRO A 16 19.31 10.94 5.27
N PRO A 17 20.48 10.73 5.91
CA PRO A 17 20.55 9.78 7.00
C PRO A 17 19.66 10.27 8.14
N GLN A 18 19.01 9.35 8.84
CA GLN A 18 18.32 9.70 10.08
C GLN A 18 19.34 10.30 11.06
N PRO A 19 19.09 11.49 11.62
CA PRO A 19 20.01 12.06 12.60
C PRO A 19 20.09 11.20 13.87
N ALA A 20 21.30 11.08 14.42
CA ALA A 20 21.51 10.33 15.66
C ALA A 20 20.73 10.95 16.82
N GLY A 21 20.15 10.10 17.68
CA GLY A 21 19.42 10.54 18.88
C GLY A 21 18.02 11.07 18.62
N VAL A 22 17.54 11.09 17.37
CA VAL A 22 16.13 11.35 17.06
C VAL A 22 15.30 10.18 17.59
N PRO A 23 14.31 10.41 18.47
CA PRO A 23 13.48 9.34 18.97
C PRO A 23 12.68 8.70 17.84
N TRP A 24 12.46 7.38 17.97
CA TRP A 24 11.57 6.61 17.12
C TRP A 24 10.38 6.15 17.96
N PRO A 25 9.20 5.92 17.35
CA PRO A 25 8.15 5.20 18.03
C PRO A 25 8.72 3.87 18.49
N THR A 26 8.62 3.59 19.78
CA THR A 26 8.77 2.23 20.30
C THR A 26 7.48 1.93 21.06
N ARG A 27 7.56 1.43 22.30
CA ARG A 27 6.37 1.32 23.16
C ARG A 27 5.73 2.67 23.50
N GLU A 28 6.52 3.73 23.47
CA GLU A 28 6.08 5.10 23.70
C GLU A 28 6.69 6.00 22.60
N TRP A 29 5.99 7.08 22.27
CA TRP A 29 6.49 8.13 21.39
C TRP A 29 6.61 9.43 22.19
N PRO A 30 7.82 10.01 22.37
CA PRO A 30 7.96 11.23 23.12
C PRO A 30 7.23 12.40 22.44
N THR A 31 6.63 13.26 23.27
CA THR A 31 6.06 14.52 22.81
C THR A 31 7.11 15.63 22.78
N GLY A 32 6.82 16.69 22.03
CA GLY A 32 7.68 17.85 21.86
C GLY A 32 6.88 19.14 21.69
N SER A 33 7.56 20.27 21.80
CA SER A 33 6.97 21.57 21.50
C SER A 33 6.89 21.78 19.99
N LEU A 34 5.89 22.56 19.55
CA LEU A 34 5.83 23.05 18.18
C LEU A 34 7.11 23.83 17.84
N PRO A 35 7.62 23.73 16.60
CA PRO A 35 8.71 24.59 16.13
C PRO A 35 8.32 26.06 16.25
N GLU A 36 9.28 26.94 16.56
CA GLU A 36 9.04 28.39 16.72
C GLU A 36 8.42 29.04 15.48
N GLN A 37 8.64 28.45 14.30
CA GLN A 37 8.10 28.93 13.02
C GLN A 37 6.64 28.55 12.79
N VAL A 38 6.06 27.69 13.63
CA VAL A 38 4.67 27.23 13.51
C VAL A 38 3.78 28.08 14.41
N ASP A 39 2.79 28.74 13.82
CA ASP A 39 1.73 29.43 14.55
C ASP A 39 0.77 28.40 15.19
N PRO A 40 0.71 28.29 16.52
CA PRO A 40 -0.16 27.32 17.18
C PRO A 40 -1.65 27.53 16.90
N ALA A 41 -2.10 28.79 16.73
CA ALA A 41 -3.50 29.09 16.48
C ALA A 41 -3.89 28.71 15.04
N ALA A 42 -2.99 28.88 14.08
CA ALA A 42 -3.20 28.43 12.71
C ALA A 42 -3.28 26.90 12.62
N LEU A 43 -2.38 26.17 13.31
CA LEU A 43 -2.43 24.71 13.37
C LEU A 43 -3.72 24.22 14.03
N GLU A 44 -4.11 24.82 15.16
CA GLU A 44 -5.37 24.51 15.84
C GLU A 44 -6.57 24.74 14.92
N GLY A 45 -6.59 25.84 14.16
CA GLY A 45 -7.63 26.12 13.18
C GLY A 45 -7.76 25.04 12.10
N LEU A 46 -6.63 24.55 11.57
CA LEU A 46 -6.61 23.45 10.59
C LEU A 46 -7.13 22.14 11.19
N LEU A 47 -6.69 21.80 12.41
CA LEU A 47 -7.17 20.62 13.11
C LEU A 47 -8.65 20.73 13.46
N ALA A 48 -9.15 21.93 13.77
CA ALA A 48 -10.57 22.15 14.03
C ALA A 48 -11.40 22.00 12.75
N GLN A 49 -10.89 22.46 11.61
CA GLN A 49 -11.53 22.27 10.31
C GLN A 49 -11.58 20.79 9.91
N ALA A 50 -10.49 20.04 10.12
CA ALA A 50 -10.40 18.63 9.74
C ALA A 50 -11.30 17.71 10.59
N PHE A 51 -11.58 18.08 11.84
CA PHE A 51 -12.38 17.29 12.80
C PHE A 51 -13.74 17.92 13.14
N GLY A 52 -14.10 19.02 12.48
CA GLY A 52 -15.36 19.72 12.71
C GLY A 52 -16.57 18.89 12.30
N SER A 53 -17.74 19.25 12.84
CA SER A 53 -19.02 18.63 12.48
C SER A 53 -19.53 19.00 11.08
N GLU A 54 -18.95 20.04 10.48
CA GLU A 54 -19.20 20.48 9.12
C GLU A 54 -17.87 20.47 8.35
N PRO A 55 -17.39 19.29 7.90
CA PRO A 55 -16.22 19.25 7.05
C PRO A 55 -16.52 20.02 5.76
N ASP A 56 -15.51 20.72 5.23
CA ASP A 56 -15.58 21.28 3.89
C ASP A 56 -16.00 20.15 2.91
N PRO A 57 -16.92 20.38 1.96
CA PRO A 57 -17.46 19.34 1.08
C PRO A 57 -16.41 18.49 0.35
N GLY A 58 -15.19 18.98 0.20
CA GLY A 58 -14.06 18.23 -0.37
C GLY A 58 -13.39 17.22 0.58
N PHE A 59 -13.74 17.20 1.87
CA PHE A 59 -13.11 16.36 2.88
C PHE A 59 -14.09 15.34 3.47
N GLY A 60 -13.61 14.11 3.64
CA GLY A 60 -14.30 13.09 4.44
C GLY A 60 -14.11 13.30 5.94
N ALA A 61 -14.64 12.39 6.75
CA ALA A 61 -14.44 12.39 8.18
C ALA A 61 -12.98 12.06 8.55
N SER A 62 -12.37 12.87 9.43
CA SER A 62 -11.06 12.57 10.01
C SER A 62 -11.20 11.74 11.28
N TYR A 63 -10.54 10.58 11.33
CA TYR A 63 -10.54 9.71 12.51
C TYR A 63 -9.36 9.97 13.44
N ALA A 64 -8.17 10.21 12.89
CA ALA A 64 -6.96 10.48 13.66
C ALA A 64 -5.98 11.33 12.85
N THR A 65 -5.21 12.17 13.53
CA THR A 65 -4.09 12.93 12.98
C THR A 65 -2.99 12.97 14.03
N VAL A 66 -1.77 12.63 13.62
CA VAL A 66 -0.57 12.74 14.45
C VAL A 66 0.49 13.47 13.62
N VAL A 67 1.03 14.56 14.17
CA VAL A 67 2.07 15.37 13.54
C VAL A 67 3.38 15.16 14.31
N VAL A 68 4.39 14.66 13.61
CA VAL A 68 5.70 14.36 14.16
C VAL A 68 6.73 15.33 13.59
N HIS A 69 7.52 15.95 14.46
CA HIS A 69 8.65 16.77 14.08
C HIS A 69 9.88 16.38 14.89
N GLN A 70 11.00 16.11 14.19
CA GLN A 70 12.26 15.66 14.79
C GLN A 70 12.07 14.47 15.76
N GLY A 71 11.26 13.49 15.35
CA GLY A 71 11.00 12.26 16.11
C GLY A 71 10.11 12.45 17.34
N ARG A 72 9.45 13.61 17.50
CA ARG A 72 8.54 13.89 18.61
C ARG A 72 7.15 14.24 18.10
N ILE A 73 6.12 13.76 18.80
CA ILE A 73 4.75 14.19 18.55
C ILE A 73 4.60 15.64 19.01
N VAL A 74 4.27 16.54 18.09
CA VAL A 74 4.09 17.97 18.39
C VAL A 74 2.62 18.40 18.35
N ALA A 75 1.76 17.60 17.73
CA ALA A 75 0.30 17.74 17.79
C ALA A 75 -0.37 16.41 17.44
N GLU A 76 -1.51 16.13 18.06
CA GLU A 76 -2.37 15.01 17.72
C GLU A 76 -3.84 15.35 17.95
N ARG A 77 -4.73 14.72 17.20
CA ARG A 77 -6.18 14.85 17.35
C ARG A 77 -6.85 13.56 16.93
N TYR A 78 -7.88 13.19 17.68
CA TYR A 78 -8.66 11.97 17.47
C TYR A 78 -10.14 12.34 17.40
N GLY A 79 -10.87 11.64 16.53
CA GLY A 79 -12.31 11.79 16.40
C GLY A 79 -13.07 11.16 17.58
N PRO A 80 -14.41 11.27 17.60
CA PRO A 80 -15.23 10.62 18.60
C PRO A 80 -14.93 9.13 18.69
N ASP A 81 -14.80 8.62 19.92
CA ASP A 81 -14.53 7.22 20.25
C ASP A 81 -13.19 6.65 19.72
N ILE A 82 -12.31 7.50 19.18
CA ILE A 82 -10.96 7.10 18.76
C ILE A 82 -9.94 7.49 19.85
N THR A 83 -9.10 6.54 20.23
CA THR A 83 -7.93 6.73 21.11
C THR A 83 -6.62 6.48 20.34
N PRO A 84 -5.45 6.86 20.88
CA PRO A 84 -4.16 6.51 20.29
C PRO A 84 -3.97 5.01 20.02
N GLU A 85 -4.63 4.15 20.80
CA GLU A 85 -4.55 2.68 20.71
C GLU A 85 -5.61 2.07 19.80
N THR A 86 -6.52 2.88 19.23
CA THR A 86 -7.62 2.37 18.41
C THR A 86 -7.09 2.00 17.01
N PRO A 87 -7.16 0.72 16.59
CA PRO A 87 -6.73 0.35 15.26
C PRO A 87 -7.71 0.89 14.21
N LEU A 88 -7.17 1.57 13.20
CA LEU A 88 -7.92 2.06 12.05
C LEU A 88 -7.59 1.24 10.80
N LEU A 89 -8.55 1.11 9.90
CA LEU A 89 -8.32 0.51 8.59
C LEU A 89 -7.30 1.35 7.81
N SER A 90 -6.16 0.76 7.49
CA SER A 90 -5.07 1.44 6.79
C SER A 90 -5.30 1.54 5.29
N TRP A 91 -6.23 0.74 4.74
CA TRP A 91 -6.51 0.66 3.31
C TRP A 91 -5.21 0.49 2.51
N SER A 92 -5.02 1.32 1.47
CA SER A 92 -3.87 1.21 0.58
C SER A 92 -2.53 1.61 1.21
N MET A 93 -2.50 2.14 2.43
CA MET A 93 -1.24 2.30 3.16
C MET A 93 -0.55 0.94 3.40
N ALA A 94 -1.33 -0.15 3.47
CA ALA A 94 -0.79 -1.51 3.59
C ALA A 94 0.13 -1.90 2.41
N LYS A 95 -0.05 -1.30 1.22
CA LYS A 95 0.81 -1.59 0.06
C LYS A 95 2.26 -1.19 0.33
N SER A 96 2.49 -0.07 1.00
CA SER A 96 3.84 0.39 1.39
C SER A 96 4.51 -0.56 2.37
N VAL A 97 3.74 -1.16 3.29
CA VAL A 97 4.22 -2.22 4.19
C VAL A 97 4.64 -3.43 3.36
N THR A 98 3.76 -3.93 2.48
CA THR A 98 4.06 -5.05 1.58
C THR A 98 5.32 -4.79 0.73
N HIS A 99 5.47 -3.59 0.16
CA HIS A 99 6.66 -3.21 -0.61
C HIS A 99 7.93 -3.17 0.24
N SER A 100 7.83 -2.73 1.49
CA SER A 100 8.97 -2.74 2.43
C SER A 100 9.44 -4.17 2.73
N LEU A 101 8.51 -5.11 2.87
CA LEU A 101 8.82 -6.54 3.05
C LEU A 101 9.52 -7.13 1.82
N VAL A 102 9.11 -6.74 0.61
CA VAL A 102 9.82 -7.11 -0.62
C VAL A 102 11.25 -6.58 -0.61
N GLY A 103 11.46 -5.33 -0.20
CA GLY A 103 12.80 -4.75 -0.05
C GLY A 103 13.67 -5.50 0.97
N ILE A 104 13.08 -5.96 2.08
CA ILE A 104 13.79 -6.79 3.07
C ILE A 104 14.20 -8.14 2.46
N LEU A 105 13.32 -8.79 1.70
CA LEU A 105 13.63 -10.07 1.03
C LEU A 105 14.72 -9.91 -0.04
N ASP A 106 14.67 -8.84 -0.83
CA ASP A 106 15.70 -8.50 -1.82
C ASP A 106 17.05 -8.26 -1.14
N ALA A 107 17.09 -7.46 -0.07
CA ALA A 107 18.31 -7.23 0.71
C ALA A 107 18.87 -8.50 1.37
N GLN A 108 18.02 -9.48 1.66
CA GLN A 108 18.40 -10.81 2.17
C GLN A 108 18.81 -11.79 1.06
N GLY A 109 18.72 -11.41 -0.22
CA GLY A 109 18.98 -12.30 -1.36
C GLY A 109 17.98 -13.45 -1.49
N ARG A 110 16.77 -13.28 -0.94
CA ARG A 110 15.69 -14.30 -0.97
C ARG A 110 14.71 -14.10 -2.11
N LEU A 111 14.80 -12.97 -2.80
CA LEU A 111 13.98 -12.58 -3.93
C LEU A 111 14.81 -11.68 -4.85
N GLU A 112 14.61 -11.78 -6.16
CA GLU A 112 15.24 -10.89 -7.14
C GLU A 112 14.15 -10.09 -7.88
N LEU A 113 14.36 -8.78 -8.01
CA LEU A 113 13.32 -7.90 -8.57
C LEU A 113 13.10 -8.09 -10.08
N ASP A 114 14.14 -8.48 -10.81
CA ASP A 114 14.17 -8.51 -12.28
C ASP A 114 13.99 -9.92 -12.86
N THR A 115 13.74 -10.92 -12.02
CA THR A 115 13.37 -12.26 -12.46
C THR A 115 11.86 -12.40 -12.63
N PRO A 116 11.38 -13.32 -13.48
CA PRO A 116 9.97 -13.66 -13.56
C PRO A 116 9.36 -13.94 -12.17
N ALA A 117 8.18 -13.38 -11.92
CA ALA A 117 7.44 -13.61 -10.70
C ALA A 117 7.07 -15.11 -10.60
N PRO A 118 7.22 -15.73 -9.42
CA PRO A 118 7.06 -17.18 -9.24
C PRO A 118 5.58 -17.59 -9.15
N ILE A 119 4.77 -17.19 -10.15
CA ILE A 119 3.37 -17.57 -10.27
C ILE A 119 3.27 -18.72 -11.28
N GLU A 120 3.05 -19.94 -10.79
CA GLU A 120 3.04 -21.16 -11.62
C GLU A 120 2.10 -21.06 -12.82
N ALA A 121 0.89 -20.53 -12.62
CA ALA A 121 -0.11 -20.38 -13.67
C ALA A 121 0.40 -19.57 -14.88
N TRP A 122 1.25 -18.58 -14.66
CA TRP A 122 1.81 -17.74 -15.73
C TRP A 122 2.93 -18.43 -16.50
N GLN A 123 3.49 -19.52 -15.98
CA GLN A 123 4.61 -20.25 -16.60
C GLN A 123 4.16 -21.47 -17.41
N THR A 124 2.85 -21.77 -17.44
CA THR A 124 2.29 -22.94 -18.12
C THR A 124 2.32 -22.82 -19.66
N ASP A 125 2.29 -21.61 -20.20
CA ASP A 125 2.37 -21.31 -21.63
C ASP A 125 3.43 -20.23 -21.88
N ALA A 126 4.46 -20.56 -22.64
CA ALA A 126 5.52 -19.62 -23.00
C ALA A 126 5.03 -18.46 -23.89
N GLY A 127 3.86 -18.61 -24.54
CA GLY A 127 3.19 -17.56 -25.29
C GLY A 127 2.43 -16.55 -24.41
N ASP A 128 2.21 -16.85 -23.13
CA ASP A 128 1.51 -15.95 -22.20
C ASP A 128 2.42 -14.77 -21.84
N PRO A 129 2.02 -13.51 -22.13
CA PRO A 129 2.79 -12.33 -21.74
C PRO A 129 3.06 -12.22 -20.24
N ARG A 130 2.18 -12.81 -19.40
CA ARG A 130 2.32 -12.82 -17.94
C ARG A 130 3.53 -13.62 -17.47
N SER A 131 4.02 -14.58 -18.26
CA SER A 131 5.25 -15.35 -17.97
C SER A 131 6.49 -14.45 -17.79
N ARG A 132 6.50 -13.26 -18.41
CA ARG A 132 7.58 -12.27 -18.37
C ARG A 132 7.41 -11.21 -17.27
N LEU A 133 6.32 -11.28 -16.49
CA LEU A 133 6.12 -10.33 -15.40
C LEU A 133 7.17 -10.56 -14.33
N THR A 134 7.80 -9.48 -13.88
CA THR A 134 8.81 -9.51 -12.82
C THR A 134 8.23 -8.91 -11.55
N ILE A 135 8.89 -9.14 -10.41
CA ILE A 135 8.52 -8.47 -9.15
C ILE A 135 8.57 -6.95 -9.32
N ARG A 136 9.56 -6.42 -10.06
CA ARG A 136 9.67 -4.98 -10.35
C ARG A 136 8.45 -4.45 -11.10
N HIS A 137 7.90 -5.20 -12.05
CA HIS A 137 6.67 -4.80 -12.76
C HIS A 137 5.49 -4.69 -11.79
N LEU A 138 5.33 -5.66 -10.88
CA LEU A 138 4.28 -5.68 -9.87
C LEU A 138 4.42 -4.51 -8.88
N LEU A 139 5.62 -4.28 -8.33
CA LEU A 139 5.90 -3.18 -7.39
C LEU A 139 5.65 -1.79 -7.99
N ARG A 140 5.81 -1.67 -9.31
CA ARG A 140 5.56 -0.42 -10.05
C ARG A 140 4.13 -0.32 -10.58
N MET A 141 3.31 -1.36 -10.40
CA MET A 141 1.96 -1.46 -10.96
C MET A 141 1.96 -1.22 -12.48
N THR A 142 2.91 -1.88 -13.14
CA THR A 142 3.13 -1.85 -14.58
C THR A 142 3.00 -3.25 -15.18
N ASP A 143 2.29 -4.13 -14.49
CA ASP A 143 2.10 -5.52 -14.88
C ASP A 143 1.17 -5.70 -16.10
N GLY A 144 0.36 -4.70 -16.42
CA GLY A 144 -0.49 -4.74 -17.61
C GLY A 144 -1.63 -5.75 -17.53
N LEU A 145 -1.95 -6.27 -16.34
CA LEU A 145 -3.15 -7.07 -16.12
C LEU A 145 -4.41 -6.20 -16.26
N ASP A 146 -5.47 -6.78 -16.81
CA ASP A 146 -6.78 -6.14 -16.92
C ASP A 146 -7.46 -6.11 -15.55
N PHE A 147 -7.11 -5.11 -14.74
CA PHE A 147 -7.65 -4.89 -13.42
C PHE A 147 -8.34 -3.54 -13.35
N ASN A 148 -9.59 -3.53 -12.89
CA ASN A 148 -10.42 -2.33 -12.73
C ASN A 148 -10.50 -2.02 -11.23
N GLU A 149 -9.77 -0.98 -10.83
CA GLU A 149 -9.68 -0.55 -9.43
C GLU A 149 -10.86 0.34 -9.01
N GLU A 150 -11.68 0.81 -9.96
CA GLU A 150 -12.76 1.75 -9.66
C GLU A 150 -13.73 1.17 -8.63
N TYR A 151 -14.03 1.93 -7.57
CA TYR A 151 -14.97 1.54 -6.51
C TYR A 151 -16.41 1.89 -6.90
N THR A 152 -16.79 1.52 -8.12
CA THR A 152 -18.12 1.82 -8.64
C THR A 152 -19.12 0.79 -8.15
N LEU A 153 -20.20 1.29 -7.55
CA LEU A 153 -21.41 0.54 -7.28
C LEU A 153 -22.52 1.14 -8.13
N ASP A 154 -23.46 0.32 -8.55
CA ASP A 154 -24.67 0.79 -9.20
C ASP A 154 -25.62 1.49 -8.20
N GLU A 155 -26.79 1.92 -8.67
CA GLU A 155 -27.80 2.56 -7.83
C GLU A 155 -28.38 1.63 -6.74
N THR A 156 -28.20 0.31 -6.86
CA THR A 156 -28.60 -0.68 -5.86
C THR A 156 -27.49 -0.96 -4.83
N GLY A 157 -26.30 -0.40 -5.02
CA GLY A 157 -25.16 -0.59 -4.13
C GLY A 157 -24.36 -1.87 -4.44
N GLU A 158 -24.50 -2.42 -5.63
CA GLU A 158 -23.84 -3.64 -6.09
C GLU A 158 -22.79 -3.32 -7.16
N SER A 159 -21.68 -4.05 -7.16
CA SER A 159 -20.79 -4.12 -8.33
C SER A 159 -21.28 -5.29 -9.16
N HIS A 160 -21.85 -5.04 -10.33
CA HIS A 160 -22.29 -6.11 -11.20
C HIS A 160 -21.07 -6.79 -11.84
N GLY A 161 -21.16 -8.10 -12.03
CA GLY A 161 -20.05 -8.96 -12.43
C GLY A 161 -19.60 -8.78 -13.88
N PRO A 162 -19.10 -9.83 -14.54
CA PRO A 162 -18.38 -9.72 -15.83
C PRO A 162 -19.19 -9.15 -17.01
N ASP A 163 -20.52 -9.11 -16.92
CA ASP A 163 -21.38 -8.53 -17.95
C ASP A 163 -21.54 -7.00 -17.84
N ASP A 164 -21.00 -6.39 -16.77
CA ASP A 164 -21.07 -4.94 -16.54
C ASP A 164 -19.78 -4.23 -17.03
N PRO A 165 -19.88 -3.25 -17.95
CA PRO A 165 -18.73 -2.45 -18.36
C PRO A 165 -18.09 -1.64 -17.21
N GLY A 166 -18.78 -1.43 -16.09
CA GLY A 166 -18.30 -0.78 -14.88
C GLY A 166 -17.78 -1.73 -13.81
N TRP A 167 -17.71 -3.05 -14.07
CA TRP A 167 -17.39 -4.07 -13.07
C TRP A 167 -16.12 -3.74 -12.28
N SER A 168 -16.28 -3.51 -10.98
CA SER A 168 -15.17 -3.32 -10.07
C SER A 168 -14.51 -4.65 -9.74
N HIS A 169 -13.37 -4.91 -10.38
CA HIS A 169 -12.53 -6.05 -10.03
C HIS A 169 -12.02 -5.94 -8.59
N CYS A 170 -11.84 -4.72 -8.06
CA CYS A 170 -11.46 -4.51 -6.66
C CYS A 170 -12.56 -4.97 -5.69
N ILE A 171 -13.81 -4.55 -5.90
CA ILE A 171 -14.93 -4.92 -5.02
C ILE A 171 -15.23 -6.41 -5.13
N ASP A 172 -15.27 -6.98 -6.34
CA ASP A 172 -15.54 -8.41 -6.52
C ASP A 172 -14.40 -9.30 -5.98
N MET A 173 -13.15 -8.83 -6.08
CA MET A 173 -12.02 -9.49 -5.42
C MET A 173 -12.18 -9.49 -3.89
N LEU A 174 -12.52 -8.36 -3.28
CA LEU A 174 -12.53 -8.23 -1.82
C LEU A 174 -13.79 -8.80 -1.15
N PHE A 175 -14.94 -8.69 -1.82
CA PHE A 175 -16.26 -8.96 -1.21
C PHE A 175 -17.13 -9.89 -2.05
N GLY A 176 -16.75 -10.18 -3.29
CA GLY A 176 -17.51 -11.02 -4.22
C GLY A 176 -16.85 -12.38 -4.47
N ALA A 177 -16.83 -12.79 -5.73
CA ALA A 177 -16.37 -14.12 -6.15
C ALA A 177 -14.88 -14.36 -5.84
N GLY A 178 -14.07 -13.31 -5.74
CA GLY A 178 -12.64 -13.42 -5.47
C GLY A 178 -12.28 -13.51 -3.98
N ALA A 179 -13.22 -13.30 -3.05
CA ALA A 179 -12.91 -13.16 -1.63
C ALA A 179 -12.26 -14.41 -1.00
N GLY A 180 -12.46 -15.58 -1.61
CA GLY A 180 -11.82 -16.83 -1.18
C GLY A 180 -10.35 -16.98 -1.56
N ASP A 181 -9.89 -16.32 -2.63
CA ASP A 181 -8.48 -16.29 -3.05
C ASP A 181 -8.21 -15.00 -3.86
N VAL A 182 -7.98 -13.90 -3.13
CA VAL A 182 -7.79 -12.57 -3.72
C VAL A 182 -6.57 -12.49 -4.64
N ALA A 183 -5.50 -13.22 -4.31
CA ALA A 183 -4.29 -13.26 -5.11
C ALA A 183 -4.49 -14.09 -6.38
N GLY A 184 -5.14 -15.25 -6.26
CA GLY A 184 -5.51 -16.08 -7.41
C GLY A 184 -6.47 -15.37 -8.36
N TYR A 185 -7.47 -14.67 -7.82
CA TYR A 185 -8.40 -13.86 -8.59
C TYR A 185 -7.69 -12.78 -9.42
N ALA A 186 -6.78 -12.03 -8.78
CA ALA A 186 -5.99 -11.01 -9.44
C ALA A 186 -5.02 -11.60 -10.47
N ALA A 187 -4.32 -12.69 -10.14
CA ALA A 187 -3.38 -13.35 -11.04
C ALA A 187 -4.04 -13.98 -12.27
N ALA A 188 -5.32 -14.35 -12.16
CA ALA A 188 -6.11 -14.90 -13.26
C ALA A 188 -6.55 -13.84 -14.28
N ARG A 189 -6.42 -12.53 -13.98
CA ARG A 189 -6.76 -11.48 -14.94
C ARG A 189 -5.97 -11.65 -16.24
N PRO A 190 -6.60 -11.39 -17.40
CA PRO A 190 -5.89 -11.45 -18.68
C PRO A 190 -4.88 -10.33 -18.79
N ALA A 191 -3.82 -10.54 -19.58
CA ALA A 191 -2.94 -9.45 -19.98
C ALA A 191 -3.66 -8.51 -20.95
N ARG A 192 -3.63 -7.21 -20.67
CA ARG A 192 -4.16 -6.14 -21.51
C ARG A 192 -3.07 -5.31 -22.16
N HIS A 193 -1.93 -5.17 -21.48
CA HIS A 193 -0.77 -4.41 -21.92
C HIS A 193 0.50 -5.23 -21.77
N GLU A 194 1.53 -4.87 -22.53
CA GLU A 194 2.86 -5.44 -22.36
C GLU A 194 3.43 -5.05 -20.98
N PRO A 195 4.10 -5.99 -20.28
CA PRO A 195 4.79 -5.69 -19.02
C PRO A 195 5.69 -4.46 -19.12
N GLY A 196 5.59 -3.57 -18.14
CA GLY A 196 6.44 -2.37 -18.03
C GLY A 196 6.06 -1.21 -18.95
N THR A 197 4.94 -1.29 -19.70
CA THR A 197 4.57 -0.26 -20.69
C THR A 197 3.46 0.70 -20.24
N THR A 198 2.60 0.25 -19.33
CA THR A 198 1.45 1.04 -18.85
C THR A 198 1.36 0.97 -17.34
N PHE A 199 1.26 2.13 -16.68
CA PHE A 199 0.88 2.19 -15.27
C PHE A 199 -0.62 1.98 -15.10
N ASN A 200 -0.99 1.04 -14.24
CA ASN A 200 -2.37 0.76 -13.81
C ASN A 200 -2.40 0.52 -12.30
N TYR A 201 -2.88 1.49 -11.51
CA TYR A 201 -2.97 1.32 -10.07
C TYR A 201 -3.91 0.15 -9.70
N SER A 202 -3.41 -0.84 -8.95
CA SER A 202 -4.16 -2.08 -8.66
C SER A 202 -3.90 -2.63 -7.26
N SER A 203 -4.96 -2.81 -6.49
CA SER A 203 -4.97 -3.60 -5.26
C SER A 203 -4.75 -5.09 -5.55
N GLY A 204 -5.24 -5.58 -6.68
CA GLY A 204 -4.98 -6.96 -7.14
C GLY A 204 -3.50 -7.26 -7.27
N THR A 205 -2.74 -6.38 -7.93
CA THR A 205 -1.27 -6.52 -8.06
C THR A 205 -0.58 -6.63 -6.70
N THR A 206 -1.00 -5.85 -5.70
CA THR A 206 -0.41 -5.97 -4.35
C THR A 206 -0.77 -7.29 -3.67
N ASN A 207 -1.98 -7.82 -3.88
CA ASN A 207 -2.37 -9.14 -3.34
C ASN A 207 -1.54 -10.28 -3.96
N ILE A 208 -1.19 -10.19 -5.24
CA ILE A 208 -0.24 -11.12 -5.87
C ILE A 208 1.13 -11.05 -5.18
N VAL A 209 1.64 -9.85 -4.93
CA VAL A 209 2.92 -9.65 -4.21
C VAL A 209 2.85 -10.23 -2.79
N ALA A 210 1.75 -10.00 -2.07
CA ALA A 210 1.55 -10.56 -0.73
C ALA A 210 1.56 -12.09 -0.74
N ARG A 211 0.93 -12.73 -1.74
CA ARG A 211 0.98 -14.19 -1.92
C ARG A 211 2.39 -14.69 -2.19
N ILE A 212 3.16 -14.03 -3.06
CA ILE A 212 4.56 -14.38 -3.33
C ILE A 212 5.39 -14.35 -2.03
N ILE A 213 5.22 -13.32 -1.20
CA ILE A 213 5.89 -13.26 0.11
C ILE A 213 5.45 -14.43 0.98
N GLY A 214 4.13 -14.67 1.11
CA GLY A 214 3.59 -15.78 1.90
C GLY A 214 4.18 -17.12 1.49
N ASP A 215 4.19 -17.43 0.20
CA ASP A 215 4.71 -18.69 -0.34
C ASP A 215 6.23 -18.84 -0.09
N LEU A 216 7.01 -17.75 -0.15
CA LEU A 216 8.45 -17.76 0.17
C LEU A 216 8.77 -17.90 1.66
N ILE A 217 7.88 -17.40 2.53
CA ILE A 217 8.07 -17.45 3.99
C ILE A 217 7.54 -18.77 4.58
N GLY A 218 6.53 -19.37 3.96
CA GLY A 218 5.96 -20.66 4.39
C GLY A 218 4.46 -20.65 4.67
N GLY A 219 3.76 -19.56 4.37
CA GLY A 219 2.32 -19.41 4.58
C GLY A 219 1.95 -18.11 5.33
N PRO A 220 0.65 -17.88 5.54
CA PRO A 220 0.15 -16.64 6.14
C PRO A 220 0.57 -16.47 7.62
N GLU A 221 0.61 -17.55 8.41
CA GLU A 221 1.00 -17.47 9.82
C GLU A 221 2.49 -17.19 9.97
N GLU A 222 3.32 -17.86 9.18
CA GLU A 222 4.77 -17.65 9.12
C GLU A 222 5.08 -16.26 8.59
N MET A 223 4.36 -15.78 7.57
CA MET A 223 4.48 -14.41 7.08
C MET A 223 4.15 -13.39 8.17
N LYS A 224 3.08 -13.59 8.92
CA LYS A 224 2.71 -12.72 10.04
C LYS A 224 3.78 -12.70 11.13
N ALA A 225 4.29 -13.86 11.54
CA ALA A 225 5.37 -13.94 12.53
C ALA A 225 6.63 -13.22 12.02
N TRP A 226 7.04 -13.52 10.79
CA TRP A 226 8.19 -12.92 10.15
C TRP A 226 8.05 -11.40 10.02
N MET A 227 6.90 -10.88 9.59
CA MET A 227 6.61 -9.43 9.52
C MET A 227 6.79 -8.73 10.87
N ASN A 228 6.38 -9.37 11.97
CA ASN A 228 6.62 -8.82 13.29
C ASN A 228 8.11 -8.78 13.62
N ASP A 229 8.85 -9.84 13.32
CA ASP A 229 10.27 -9.93 13.63
C ASP A 229 11.14 -8.96 12.81
N VAL A 230 10.86 -8.81 11.51
CA VAL A 230 11.72 -8.03 10.61
C VAL A 230 11.29 -6.58 10.41
N LEU A 231 10.04 -6.23 10.71
CA LEU A 231 9.49 -4.90 10.45
C LEU A 231 8.83 -4.28 11.66
N PHE A 232 7.75 -4.87 12.19
CA PHE A 232 6.96 -4.20 13.23
C PHE A 232 7.70 -4.10 14.58
N HIS A 233 8.20 -5.20 15.16
CA HIS A 233 8.95 -5.13 16.42
C HIS A 233 10.18 -4.19 16.34
N PRO A 234 10.96 -4.17 15.24
CA PRO A 234 12.05 -3.19 15.08
C PRO A 234 11.61 -1.71 15.06
N ILE A 235 10.41 -1.40 14.55
CA ILE A 235 9.93 -0.01 14.42
C ILE A 235 8.96 0.41 15.53
N GLY A 236 8.69 -0.45 16.50
CA GLY A 236 7.76 -0.21 17.62
C GLY A 236 6.34 -0.68 17.38
#